data_AF-A0A931TNP8-F1
#
_entry.id   AF-A0A931TNP8-F1
#
_cell.length_a   1.000
_cell.length_b   1.000
_cell.length_c   1.000
_cell.angle_alpha   90.00
_cell.angle_beta   90.00
_cell.angle_gamma   90.00
#
_symmetry.space_group_name_H-M   'P 1'
#
loop_
_entity.id
_entity.type
_entity.pdbx_description
1 polymer ?
#
loop_
_entity_poly.entity_id
_entity_poly.type
_entity_poly.pdbx_seq_one_letter_code
_entity_poly.pdbx_strand_id
1 'polypeptide(L)'
;MYTMFLLSVGERIAPGLHDLDAAGRRRVAAIVERAVAARPPRVRRQLSAFLHLLRWLPAARYGRPFDRLRGAQQDAVLRWFHDSPLAPFRHGFWGVKTLIFMGYYGRPEAAAEIGYRPARAGAPPFHAR
;
A
#
# COMPACT_ATOMS: atom_id res chain seq x y z
N MET A 1 11.30 -10.06 -0.55
CA MET A 1 11.88 -9.66 0.76
C MET A 1 11.25 -8.39 1.36
N TYR A 2 10.78 -7.40 0.57
CA TYR A 2 10.06 -6.21 1.10
C TYR A 2 8.55 -6.37 1.25
N THR A 3 7.96 -7.47 0.77
CA THR A 3 6.50 -7.66 0.75
C THR A 3 5.90 -7.69 2.16
N MET A 4 6.56 -8.35 3.12
CA MET A 4 6.13 -8.35 4.53
C MET A 4 6.16 -6.95 5.15
N PHE A 5 7.19 -6.16 4.86
CA PHE A 5 7.26 -4.76 5.31
C PHE A 5 6.15 -3.92 4.69
N LEU A 6 5.88 -4.09 3.40
CA LEU A 6 4.82 -3.38 2.70
C LEU A 6 3.42 -3.72 3.25
N LEU A 7 3.19 -4.97 3.69
CA LEU A 7 1.96 -5.33 4.40
C LEU A 7 1.84 -4.62 5.75
N SER A 8 2.93 -4.52 6.53
CA SER A 8 2.92 -3.75 7.80
C SER A 8 2.61 -2.27 7.59
N VAL A 9 3.11 -1.66 6.50
CA VAL A 9 2.70 -0.31 6.09
C VAL A 9 1.21 -0.30 5.66
N GLY A 10 0.78 -1.35 4.97
CA GLY A 10 -0.59 -1.53 4.48
C GLY A 10 -1.65 -1.60 5.57
N GLU A 11 -1.37 -2.24 6.70
CA GLU A 11 -2.27 -2.30 7.87
C GLU A 11 -2.64 -0.92 8.42
N ARG A 12 -1.75 0.08 8.26
CA ARG A 12 -2.04 1.46 8.66
C ARG A 12 -2.75 2.27 7.57
N ILE A 13 -2.62 1.90 6.29
CA ILE A 13 -3.19 2.63 5.15
C ILE A 13 -4.60 2.13 4.80
N ALA A 14 -4.81 0.82 4.86
CA ALA A 14 -6.08 0.17 4.60
C ALA A 14 -6.41 -0.67 5.85
N PRO A 15 -7.18 -0.14 6.81
CA PRO A 15 -7.46 -0.83 8.08
C PRO A 15 -8.01 -2.25 7.89
N GLY A 16 -8.85 -2.46 6.87
CA GLY A 16 -9.40 -3.79 6.55
C GLY A 16 -8.36 -4.83 6.10
N LEU A 17 -7.09 -4.45 5.90
CA LEU A 17 -5.99 -5.38 5.67
C LEU A 17 -5.60 -6.14 6.95
N HIS A 18 -5.84 -5.52 8.12
CA HIS A 18 -5.60 -6.13 9.44
C HIS A 18 -6.55 -7.31 9.69
N ASP A 19 -7.78 -7.18 9.23
CA ASP A 19 -8.84 -8.18 9.42
C ASP A 19 -8.69 -9.41 8.51
N LEU A 20 -7.76 -9.37 7.55
CA LEU A 20 -7.52 -10.49 6.65
C LEU A 20 -6.90 -11.66 7.40
N ASP A 21 -7.31 -12.87 7.02
CA ASP A 21 -6.64 -14.09 7.43
C ASP A 21 -5.26 -14.23 6.75
N ALA A 22 -4.52 -15.27 7.12
CA ALA A 22 -3.20 -15.52 6.53
C ALA A 22 -3.26 -15.74 5.01
N ALA A 23 -4.35 -16.32 4.50
CA ALA A 23 -4.54 -16.56 3.07
C ALA A 23 -4.79 -15.25 2.31
N GLY A 24 -5.63 -14.37 2.83
CA GLY A 24 -5.89 -13.03 2.31
C GLY A 24 -4.63 -12.18 2.25
N ARG A 25 -3.84 -12.15 3.34
CA ARG A 25 -2.54 -11.45 3.34
C ARG A 25 -1.56 -11.99 2.29
N ARG A 26 -1.51 -13.32 2.08
CA ARG A 26 -0.71 -13.93 1.00
C ARG A 26 -1.21 -13.55 -0.39
N ARG A 27 -2.53 -13.46 -0.60
CA ARG A 27 -3.10 -13.00 -1.88
C ARG A 27 -2.75 -11.56 -2.18
N VAL A 28 -2.88 -10.66 -1.21
CA VAL A 28 -2.45 -9.25 -1.33
C VAL A 28 -0.98 -9.18 -1.71
N ALA A 29 -0.12 -9.89 -0.97
CA ALA A 29 1.32 -9.97 -1.24
C ALA A 29 1.60 -10.42 -2.68
N ALA A 30 0.95 -11.48 -3.15
CA ALA A 30 1.13 -12.01 -4.49
C ALA A 30 0.68 -11.03 -5.59
N ILE A 31 -0.41 -10.29 -5.38
CA ILE A 31 -0.87 -9.25 -6.32
C ILE A 31 0.16 -8.12 -6.41
N VAL A 32 0.65 -7.63 -5.26
CA VAL A 32 1.69 -6.59 -5.21
C VAL A 32 2.96 -7.08 -5.88
N GLU A 33 3.41 -8.30 -5.59
CA GLU A 33 4.63 -8.87 -6.17
C GLU A 33 4.55 -8.97 -7.68
N ARG A 34 3.42 -9.44 -8.24
CA ARG A 34 3.20 -9.45 -9.70
C ARG A 34 3.25 -8.04 -10.28
N ALA A 35 2.60 -7.07 -9.65
CA ALA A 35 2.58 -5.70 -10.14
C ALA A 35 3.95 -5.02 -10.08
N VAL A 36 4.77 -5.32 -9.06
CA VAL A 36 6.15 -4.83 -8.96
C VAL A 36 7.05 -5.53 -9.98
N ALA A 37 6.88 -6.84 -10.18
CA ALA A 37 7.65 -7.62 -11.15
C ALA A 37 7.43 -7.14 -12.60
N ALA A 38 6.20 -6.70 -12.92
CA ALA A 38 5.85 -6.13 -14.22
C ALA A 38 6.48 -4.74 -14.49
N ARG A 39 7.17 -4.12 -13.52
CA ARG A 39 7.79 -2.80 -13.69
C ARG A 39 9.21 -2.90 -14.26
N PRO A 40 9.67 -1.87 -15.00
CA PRO A 40 11.05 -1.79 -15.45
C PRO A 40 12.05 -1.94 -14.29
N PRO A 41 13.25 -2.52 -14.51
CA PRO A 41 14.24 -2.74 -13.46
C PRO A 41 14.64 -1.48 -12.69
N ARG A 42 14.66 -0.31 -13.36
CA ARG A 42 14.89 0.98 -12.71
C ARG A 42 13.81 1.32 -11.67
N VAL A 43 12.54 1.13 -12.02
CA VAL A 43 11.40 1.41 -11.12
C VAL A 43 11.41 0.44 -9.94
N ARG A 44 11.71 -0.85 -10.17
CA ARG A 44 11.85 -1.84 -9.09
C ARG A 44 12.92 -1.44 -8.08
N ARG A 45 14.08 -0.96 -8.56
CA ARG A 45 15.16 -0.46 -7.70
C ARG A 45 14.74 0.79 -6.92
N GLN A 46 14.06 1.73 -7.57
CA GLN A 46 13.55 2.94 -6.91
C GLN A 46 12.53 2.60 -5.81
N LEU A 47 11.60 1.69 -6.07
CA LEU A 47 10.65 1.20 -5.06
C LEU A 47 11.36 0.53 -3.90
N SER A 48 12.33 -0.34 -4.18
CA SER A 48 13.13 -0.99 -3.14
C SER A 48 13.90 0.02 -2.28
N ALA A 49 14.52 1.03 -2.90
CA ALA A 49 15.23 2.10 -2.20
C ALA A 49 14.27 2.94 -1.35
N PHE A 50 13.09 3.28 -1.89
CA PHE A 50 12.08 4.04 -1.18
C PHE A 50 11.53 3.27 0.03
N LEU A 51 11.25 1.97 -0.10
CA LEU A 51 10.81 1.15 1.02
C LEU A 51 11.90 1.00 2.08
N HIS A 52 13.17 0.92 1.68
CA HIS A 52 14.29 0.92 2.62
C HIS A 52 14.38 2.24 3.39
N LEU A 53 14.22 3.37 2.68
CA LEU A 53 14.16 4.70 3.29
C LEU A 53 12.97 4.81 4.25
N LEU A 54 11.77 4.40 3.83
CA LEU A 54 10.57 4.44 4.67
C LEU A 54 10.75 3.61 5.96
N ARG A 55 11.44 2.47 5.87
CA ARG A 55 11.72 1.62 7.03
C ARG A 55 12.69 2.27 8.00
N TRP A 56 13.77 2.89 7.50
CA TRP A 56 14.91 3.31 8.34
C TRP A 56 14.94 4.79 8.68
N LEU A 57 14.32 5.66 7.88
CA LEU A 57 14.26 7.10 8.16
C LEU A 57 13.71 7.41 9.57
N PRO A 58 12.67 6.70 10.08
CA PRO A 58 12.19 6.93 11.44
C PRO A 58 13.21 6.58 12.53
N ALA A 59 14.21 5.76 12.25
CA ALA A 59 15.25 5.41 13.22
C ALA A 59 16.10 6.63 13.60
N ALA A 60 16.27 7.60 12.70
CA ALA A 60 16.95 8.86 13.00
C ALA A 60 16.18 9.72 14.03
N ARG A 61 14.85 9.57 14.11
CA ARG A 61 13.99 10.37 15.02
C ARG A 61 13.55 9.63 16.27
N TYR A 62 13.31 8.32 16.16
CA TYR A 62 12.71 7.47 17.20
C TYR A 62 13.64 6.34 17.69
N GLY A 63 14.84 6.21 17.12
CA GLY A 63 15.81 5.16 17.47
C GLY A 63 15.43 3.74 17.02
N ARG A 64 14.34 3.57 16.27
CA ARG A 64 13.82 2.27 15.82
C ARG A 64 13.29 2.36 14.38
N PRO A 65 13.38 1.28 13.59
CA PRO A 65 12.77 1.23 12.26
C PRO A 65 11.25 1.25 12.35
N PHE A 66 10.58 1.62 11.26
CA PHE A 66 9.12 1.78 11.18
C PHE A 66 8.33 0.57 11.71
N ASP A 67 8.76 -0.65 11.35
CA ASP A 67 8.11 -1.91 11.74
C ASP A 67 8.18 -2.19 13.25
N ARG A 68 8.98 -1.43 14.01
CA ARG A 68 9.12 -1.55 15.47
C ARG A 68 8.57 -0.36 16.25
N LEU A 69 7.96 0.61 15.56
CA LEU A 69 7.33 1.76 16.19
C LEU A 69 5.95 1.41 16.76
N ARG A 70 5.49 2.18 17.75
CA ARG A 70 4.11 2.12 18.22
C ARG A 70 3.16 2.64 17.13
N GLY A 71 1.91 2.19 17.09
CA GLY A 71 0.93 2.58 16.06
C GLY A 71 0.82 4.10 15.85
N ALA A 72 0.74 4.90 16.92
CA ALA A 72 0.69 6.36 16.81
C ALA A 72 1.95 6.98 16.18
N GLN A 73 3.13 6.38 16.40
CA GLN A 73 4.39 6.81 15.79
C GLN A 73 4.47 6.38 14.31
N GLN A 74 3.98 5.19 13.98
CA GLN A 74 3.82 4.75 12.59
C GLN A 74 2.93 5.74 11.83
N ASP A 75 1.78 6.11 12.40
CA ASP A 75 0.86 7.08 11.77
C ASP A 75 1.51 8.44 11.57
N ALA A 76 2.28 8.92 12.56
CA ALA A 76 3.00 10.18 12.45
C ALA A 76 4.03 10.15 11.31
N VAL A 77 4.76 9.04 11.15
CA VAL A 77 5.68 8.85 10.03
C VAL A 77 4.92 8.86 8.70
N LEU A 78 3.84 8.09 8.57
CA LEU A 78 3.08 8.00 7.32
C LEU A 78 2.44 9.34 6.95
N ARG A 79 1.89 10.08 7.92
CA ARG A 79 1.41 11.45 7.73
C ARG A 79 2.53 12.37 7.26
N TRP A 80 3.71 12.30 7.86
CA TRP A 80 4.84 13.10 7.42
C TRP A 80 5.27 12.79 5.97
N PHE A 81 5.29 11.52 5.56
CA PHE A 81 5.58 11.16 4.17
C PHE A 81 4.51 11.66 3.20
N HIS A 82 3.25 11.63 3.63
CA HIS A 82 2.10 12.13 2.86
C HIS A 82 2.18 13.65 2.65
N ASP A 83 2.49 14.39 3.71
CA ASP A 83 2.44 15.86 3.74
C ASP A 83 3.83 16.50 3.52
N SER A 84 4.86 15.69 3.29
CA SER A 84 6.25 16.14 3.19
C SER A 84 6.38 17.25 2.13
N PRO A 85 7.10 18.36 2.39
CA PRO A 85 7.33 19.39 1.37
C PRO A 85 8.15 18.88 0.18
N LEU A 86 8.91 17.80 0.37
CA LEU A 86 9.74 17.18 -0.66
C LEU A 86 8.89 16.28 -1.57
N ALA A 87 8.70 16.73 -2.81
CA ALA A 87 7.90 16.01 -3.82
C ALA A 87 8.28 14.52 -4.00
N PRO A 88 9.58 14.12 -3.98
CA PRO A 88 9.95 12.70 -4.08
C PRO A 88 9.35 11.83 -2.97
N PHE A 89 9.22 12.35 -1.74
CA PHE A 89 8.66 11.60 -0.63
C PHE A 89 7.15 11.42 -0.78
N ARG A 90 6.44 12.48 -1.18
CA ARG A 90 5.00 12.40 -1.47
C ARG A 90 4.71 11.44 -2.63
N HIS A 91 5.43 11.56 -3.74
CA HIS A 91 5.22 10.71 -4.91
C HIS A 91 5.57 9.25 -4.63
N GLY A 92 6.68 9.00 -3.93
CA GLY A 92 7.04 7.65 -3.50
C GLY A 92 5.98 7.04 -2.59
N PHE A 93 5.49 7.82 -1.62
CA PHE A 93 4.46 7.35 -0.70
C PHE A 93 3.12 7.11 -1.39
N TRP A 94 2.71 7.99 -2.31
CA TRP A 94 1.52 7.78 -3.14
C TRP A 94 1.64 6.48 -3.96
N GLY A 95 2.80 6.21 -4.55
CA GLY A 95 3.07 4.95 -5.25
C GLY A 95 2.93 3.72 -4.35
N VAL A 96 3.41 3.78 -3.10
CA VAL A 96 3.25 2.70 -2.12
C VAL A 96 1.77 2.49 -1.75
N LYS A 97 1.01 3.58 -1.50
CA LYS A 97 -0.45 3.49 -1.26
C LYS A 97 -1.16 2.82 -2.43
N THR A 98 -0.83 3.19 -3.67
CA THR A 98 -1.41 2.60 -4.88
C THR A 98 -1.16 1.09 -4.95
N LEU A 99 0.06 0.64 -4.66
CA LEU A 99 0.38 -0.80 -4.63
C LEU A 99 -0.43 -1.53 -3.55
N ILE A 100 -0.54 -0.95 -2.35
CA ILE A 100 -1.31 -1.53 -1.23
C ILE A 100 -2.80 -1.64 -1.59
N PHE A 101 -3.41 -0.56 -2.10
CA PHE A 101 -4.82 -0.59 -2.49
C PHE A 101 -5.09 -1.54 -3.64
N MET A 102 -4.22 -1.59 -4.65
CA MET A 102 -4.32 -2.56 -5.73
C MET A 102 -4.20 -4.00 -5.20
N GLY A 103 -3.32 -4.25 -4.23
CA GLY A 103 -3.21 -5.54 -3.56
C GLY A 103 -4.48 -5.93 -2.79
N TYR A 104 -5.05 -4.98 -2.03
CA TYR A 104 -6.23 -5.19 -1.21
C TYR A 104 -7.50 -5.35 -2.04
N TYR A 105 -7.81 -4.39 -2.89
CA TYR A 105 -9.03 -4.37 -3.72
C TYR A 105 -8.92 -5.24 -4.97
N GLY A 106 -7.71 -5.62 -5.39
CA GLY A 106 -7.52 -6.57 -6.48
C GLY A 106 -7.87 -8.02 -6.10
N ARG A 107 -8.22 -8.28 -4.84
CA ARG A 107 -8.74 -9.57 -4.40
C ARG A 107 -10.15 -9.79 -4.97
N PRO A 108 -10.45 -10.99 -5.50
CA PRO A 108 -11.79 -11.29 -6.00
C PRO A 108 -12.85 -11.22 -4.90
N GLU A 109 -12.47 -11.56 -3.65
CA GLU A 109 -13.38 -11.49 -2.51
C GLU A 109 -13.75 -10.05 -2.12
N ALA A 110 -12.84 -9.08 -2.35
CA ALA A 110 -13.06 -7.69 -1.97
C ALA A 110 -14.26 -7.07 -2.72
N ALA A 111 -14.50 -7.48 -3.97
CA ALA A 111 -15.67 -7.05 -4.73
C ALA A 111 -16.99 -7.49 -4.06
N ALA A 112 -17.05 -8.71 -3.53
CA ALA A 112 -18.21 -9.21 -2.80
C ALA A 112 -18.36 -8.51 -1.44
N GLU A 113 -17.25 -8.30 -0.71
CA GLU A 113 -17.23 -7.62 0.61
C GLU A 113 -17.79 -6.19 0.52
N ILE A 114 -17.48 -5.45 -0.55
CA ILE A 114 -17.97 -4.08 -0.75
C ILE A 114 -19.33 -4.01 -1.48
N GLY A 115 -19.97 -5.15 -1.74
CA GLY A 115 -21.24 -5.23 -2.47
C GLY A 115 -21.14 -4.83 -3.95
N TYR A 116 -19.93 -4.77 -4.51
CA TYR A 116 -19.71 -4.42 -5.91
C TYR A 116 -20.16 -5.58 -6.82
N ARG A 117 -21.24 -5.34 -7.55
CA ARG A 117 -21.78 -6.26 -8.57
C ARG A 117 -21.60 -5.63 -9.95
N PRO A 118 -20.56 -6.01 -10.71
CA PRO A 118 -20.40 -5.50 -12.07
C PRO A 118 -21.61 -5.92 -12.90
N ALA A 119 -22.36 -4.95 -13.44
CA ALA A 119 -23.43 -5.22 -14.39
C ALA A 119 -22.81 -5.81 -15.67
N ARG A 120 -23.23 -7.01 -16.06
CA ARG A 120 -22.74 -7.68 -17.29
C ARG A 120 -23.00 -6.86 -18.57
N ALA A 121 -23.96 -5.93 -18.52
CA ALA A 121 -24.38 -5.11 -19.65
C ALA A 121 -23.72 -3.72 -19.71
N GLY A 122 -22.75 -3.42 -18.83
CA GLY A 122 -22.20 -2.07 -18.68
C GLY A 122 -23.08 -1.17 -17.80
N ALA A 123 -22.49 -0.11 -17.25
CA ALA A 123 -23.25 0.88 -16.49
C ALA A 123 -24.17 1.67 -17.46
N PRO A 124 -25.41 2.01 -17.06
CA PRO A 124 -26.23 2.91 -17.85
C PRO A 124 -25.49 4.24 -18.04
N PRO A 125 -25.62 4.89 -19.21
CA PRO A 125 -24.92 6.15 -19.48
C PRO A 125 -25.25 7.16 -18.38
N PHE A 126 -24.22 7.86 -17.89
CA PHE A 126 -24.39 8.95 -16.95
C PHE A 126 -25.18 10.06 -17.64
N HIS A 127 -26.49 10.13 -17.39
CA HIS A 127 -27.28 11.29 -17.79
C HIS A 127 -26.91 12.45 -16.85
N ALA A 128 -26.07 13.36 -17.34
CA ALA A 128 -25.90 14.67 -16.76
C ALA A 128 -27.28 15.36 -16.76
N ARG A 129 -27.73 15.79 -15.59
CA ARG A 129 -28.89 16.68 -15.44
C ARG A 129 -28.46 18.12 -15.68
#